data_AF-A0A965C7S3-F1
#
_entry.id   AF-A0A965C7S3-F1
#
_cell.length_a   1.000
_cell.length_b   1.000
_cell.length_c   1.000
_cell.angle_alpha   90.00
_cell.angle_beta   90.00
_cell.angle_gamma   90.00
#
_symmetry.space_group_name_H-M   'P 1'
#
loop_
_entity.id
_entity.type
_entity.pdbx_description
1 polymer ?
#
loop_
_entity_poly.entity_id
_entity_poly.type
_entity_poly.pdbx_seq_one_letter_code
_entity_poly.pdbx_strand_id
1 'polypeptide(L)' 'THEYEKFIKPSELSAWARQADLTIGELKGMSYNPFTQHYSLGADISVNYLIHTTK' A
#
# COMPACT_ATOMS: atom_id res chain seq x y z
N THR A 1 5.98 12.24 16.26
CA THR A 1 5.85 13.07 15.05
C THR A 1 6.06 12.16 13.87
N HIS A 2 4.99 11.53 13.37
CA HIS A 2 5.08 10.59 12.26
C HIS A 2 5.17 11.40 10.97
N GLU A 3 6.33 11.39 10.32
CA GLU A 3 6.59 12.03 9.03
C GLU A 3 5.76 11.35 7.93
N TYR A 4 4.46 11.67 7.88
CA TYR A 4 3.57 11.29 6.77
C TYR A 4 3.93 12.01 5.46
N GLU A 5 4.87 12.96 5.47
CA GLU A 5 5.32 13.73 4.29
C GLU A 5 6.24 12.95 3.33
N LYS A 6 6.71 11.75 3.69
CA LYS A 6 7.41 10.84 2.76
C LYS A 6 6.53 9.69 2.25
N PHE A 7 5.29 9.61 2.71
CA PHE A 7 4.34 8.65 2.19
C PHE A 7 3.68 9.22 0.95
N ILE A 8 4.09 8.71 -0.22
CA ILE A 8 3.35 8.92 -1.47
C ILE A 8 1.89 8.56 -1.18
N LYS A 9 0.94 9.41 -1.56
CA LYS A 9 -0.47 9.05 -1.34
C LYS A 9 -0.85 7.92 -2.29
N PRO A 10 -1.68 6.96 -1.87
CA PRO A 10 -2.20 5.92 -2.78
C PRO A 10 -2.82 6.50 -4.06
N SER A 11 -3.43 7.69 -3.95
CA SER A 11 -3.97 8.44 -5.09
C SER A 11 -2.92 8.90 -6.09
N GLU A 12 -1.73 9.34 -5.63
CA GLU A 12 -0.64 9.77 -6.50
C GLU A 12 0.00 8.59 -7.21
N LEU A 13 0.24 7.51 -6.46
CA LEU A 13 0.75 6.26 -7.01
C LEU A 13 -0.23 5.68 -8.04
N SER A 14 -1.53 5.81 -7.79
CA SER A 14 -2.57 5.39 -8.74
C SER A 14 -2.58 6.22 -10.02
N ALA A 15 -2.36 7.53 -9.90
CA ALA A 15 -2.26 8.41 -11.06
C ALA A 15 -1.04 8.06 -11.93
N TRP A 16 0.12 7.81 -11.31
CA TRP A 16 1.32 7.38 -12.03
C TRP A 16 1.17 6.02 -12.69
N ALA A 17 0.55 5.05 -12.00
CA ALA A 17 0.26 3.73 -12.58
C ALA A 17 -0.61 3.85 -13.84
N ARG A 18 -1.69 4.64 -13.79
CA ARG A 18 -2.53 4.91 -14.96
C ARG A 18 -1.77 5.60 -16.08
N GLN A 19 -0.91 6.56 -15.75
CA GLN A 19 -0.09 7.27 -16.74
C GLN A 19 0.93 6.34 -17.41
N ALA A 20 1.39 5.31 -16.70
CA ALA A 20 2.28 4.27 -17.21
C ALA A 20 1.56 3.13 -17.96
N ASP A 21 0.24 3.25 -18.20
CA ASP A 21 -0.60 2.21 -18.80
C ASP A 21 -0.65 0.91 -17.96
N LEU A 22 -0.48 1.04 -16.64
CA LEU A 22 -0.53 -0.07 -15.69
C LEU A 22 -1.91 -0.13 -15.03
N THR A 23 -2.51 -1.32 -15.03
CA THR A 23 -3.76 -1.60 -14.31
C THR A 23 -3.46 -1.84 -12.84
N ILE A 24 -4.12 -1.09 -11.96
CA ILE A 24 -4.03 -1.29 -10.52
C ILE A 24 -4.95 -2.45 -10.15
N GLY A 25 -4.38 -3.53 -9.64
CA GLY A 25 -5.12 -4.73 -9.24
C GLY A 25 -5.59 -4.63 -7.80
N GLU A 26 -4.71 -5.00 -6.86
CA GLU A 26 -5.02 -5.03 -5.44
C GLU A 26 -4.09 -4.11 -4.64
N LEU A 27 -4.68 -3.38 -3.68
CA LEU A 27 -3.96 -2.78 -2.57
C LEU A 27 -4.13 -3.66 -1.35
N LYS A 28 -3.02 -4.09 -0.74
CA LYS A 28 -3.03 -4.81 0.54
C LYS A 28 -2.09 -4.13 1.50
N GLY A 29 -2.52 -3.95 2.74
CA GLY A 29 -1.64 -3.52 3.81
C GLY A 29 -1.09 -4.71 4.57
N MET A 30 0.05 -4.51 5.21
CA MET A 30 0.65 -5.51 6.08
C MET A 30 0.43 -5.11 7.53
N SER A 31 -0.18 -6.02 8.30
CA SER A 31 -0.35 -5.87 9.74
C SER A 31 0.56 -6.84 10.47
N TYR A 32 1.27 -6.34 11.48
CA TYR A 32 2.08 -7.15 12.36
C TYR A 32 1.37 -7.32 13.70
N ASN A 33 1.18 -8.56 14.12
CA ASN A 33 0.67 -8.86 15.45
C ASN A 33 1.85 -9.11 16.40
N PRO A 34 2.17 -8.18 17.32
CA PRO A 34 3.30 -8.33 18.25
C PRO A 34 3.11 -9.45 19.28
N PHE A 35 1.87 -9.86 19.55
CA PHE A 35 1.59 -10.93 20.52
C PHE A 35 1.82 -12.32 19.93
N THR A 36 1.48 -12.53 18.65
CA THR A 36 1.68 -13.80 17.96
C THR A 36 2.91 -13.80 17.05
N GLN A 37 3.62 -12.67 16.96
CA GLN A 37 4.75 -12.42 16.05
C GLN A 37 4.45 -12.82 14.60
N HIS A 38 3.18 -12.71 14.19
CA HIS A 38 2.75 -13.06 12.84
C HIS A 38 2.54 -11.81 11.99
N TYR A 39 2.99 -11.92 10.76
CA TYR A 39 2.68 -10.97 9.69
C TYR A 39 1.44 -11.47 8.96
N SER A 40 0.49 -10.57 8.72
CA SER A 40 -0.72 -10.88 7.94
C SER A 40 -0.95 -9.78 6.92
N LEU A 41 -1.32 -10.21 5.71
CA LEU A 41 -1.76 -9.31 4.65
C LEU A 41 -3.25 -9.08 4.79
N GLY A 42 -3.66 -7.82 4.89
CA GLY A 42 -5.04 -7.42 5.08
C GLY A 42 -5.42 -6.23 4.19
N ALA A 43 -6.66 -5.78 4.34
CA ALA A 43 -7.16 -4.60 3.64
C ALA A 43 -6.75 -3.28 4.34
N ASP A 44 -6.13 -3.34 5.52
CA ASP A 44 -5.79 -2.16 6.31
C ASP A 44 -4.52 -1.48 5.78
N ILE A 45 -4.70 -0.43 4.99
CA ILE A 45 -3.65 0.36 4.34
C ILE A 45 -3.28 1.62 5.12
N SER A 46 -3.72 1.73 6.38
CA SER A 46 -3.63 2.95 7.19
C SER A 46 -2.19 3.33 7.56
N VAL A 47 -1.32 2.32 7.63
CA VAL A 47 0.08 2.45 8.08
C VAL A 47 1.07 2.06 6.98
N ASN A 48 0.78 1.01 6.21
CA ASN A 48 1.61 0.54 5.11
C ASN A 48 0.73 -0.05 4.03
N TYR A 49 1.11 0.11 2.77
CA TYR A 49 0.38 -0.44 1.63
C TYR A 49 1.34 -1.02 0.59
N LEU A 50 0.94 -2.14 0.01
CA LEU A 50 1.53 -2.80 -1.13
C LEU A 50 0.54 -2.70 -2.27
N ILE A 51 1.01 -2.22 -3.42
CA ILE A 51 0.21 -2.11 -4.64
C ILE A 51 0.66 -3.16 -5.64
N HIS A 52 -0.28 -3.95 -6.13
CA HIS A 52 -0.04 -4.84 -7.25
C HIS A 52 -0.52 -4.16 -8.53
N THR A 53 0.39 -3.93 -9.47
CA THR A 53 0.09 -3.39 -10.80
C THR A 53 0.44 -4.41 -11.87
N THR A 54 -0.41 -4.50 -12.89
CA THR A 54 -0.22 -5.39 -14.05
C THR A 54 -0.22 -4.56 -15.34
N LYS A 55 0.57 -4.99 -16.33
CA LYS A 55 0.61 -4.38 -17.66
C LYS A 55 -0.14 -5.27 -18.65
#